data_AF-A0A4C2A530-F1
#
_entry.id   AF-A0A4C2A530-F1
#
_cell.length_a   1.000
_cell.length_b   1.000
_cell.length_c   1.000
_cell.angle_alpha   90.00
_cell.angle_beta   90.00
_cell.angle_gamma   90.00
#
_symmetry.space_group_name_H-M   'P 1'
#
loop_
_entity.id
_entity.type
_entity.pdbx_description
1 polymer ?
#
loop_
_entity_poly.entity_id
_entity_poly.type
_entity_poly.pdbx_seq_one_letter_code
_entity_poly.pdbx_strand_id
1 'polypeptide(L)'
;MLRELAKDRNNCNKTNVASYADIAKCDKNNTRKIIPNIVIKAKDKKNKDTVNQVKCQLLGDIAVPIKKLQTNKSGDVTIKCKNKEDVERTTAMLRNKLINDYQVEVQTLKAPRMRILDVQNDMNLESLTEDIKNRNPVMLNGNFTLVSEFKNALKQRTVILEAASEMYSAIVKNEYKLYIGYQCCKVVDDISLNLCFKCGRLNHSGKTVEM
;
A
#
# COMPACT_ATOMS: atom_id res chain seq x y z
N MET A 1 43.81 0.22 -34.07
CA MET A 1 43.07 1.50 -34.02
C MET A 1 41.55 1.27 -34.11
N LEU A 2 40.98 0.37 -33.30
CA LEU A 2 39.54 0.02 -33.28
C LEU A 2 39.11 -0.57 -31.91
N ARG A 3 39.64 -0.03 -30.80
CA ARG A 3 39.31 -0.50 -29.43
C ARG A 3 38.93 0.61 -28.44
N GLU A 4 38.72 1.84 -28.89
CA GLU A 4 38.44 2.98 -27.99
C GLU A 4 37.09 3.67 -28.19
N LEU A 5 36.14 3.09 -28.94
CA LEU A 5 34.83 3.72 -29.19
C LEU A 5 33.63 3.03 -28.51
N ALA A 6 33.85 2.12 -27.57
CA ALA A 6 32.77 1.39 -26.90
C ALA A 6 32.59 1.74 -25.41
N LYS A 7 33.25 2.78 -24.87
CA LYS A 7 33.16 3.13 -23.44
C LYS A 7 32.24 4.29 -23.08
N ASP A 8 31.70 5.05 -24.05
CA ASP A 8 30.94 6.28 -23.74
C ASP A 8 29.47 6.27 -24.20
N ARG A 9 28.74 5.19 -23.92
CA ARG A 9 27.26 5.21 -23.98
C ARG A 9 26.67 4.41 -22.83
N ASN A 10 26.67 4.98 -21.63
CA ASN A 10 25.65 4.72 -20.60
C ASN A 10 25.76 5.67 -19.40
N ASN A 11 26.15 6.93 -19.63
CA ASN A 11 25.92 7.99 -18.64
C ASN A 11 24.50 8.55 -18.82
N CYS A 12 23.49 7.68 -18.72
CA CYS A 12 22.13 8.13 -18.48
C CYS A 12 22.12 8.57 -17.03
N ASN A 13 21.94 9.86 -16.78
CA ASN A 13 21.75 10.44 -15.45
C ASN A 13 20.78 9.56 -14.65
N LYS A 14 21.33 8.67 -13.81
CA LYS A 14 20.56 7.93 -12.82
C LYS A 14 20.18 8.93 -11.75
N THR A 15 19.16 9.75 -12.03
CA THR A 15 18.29 10.20 -10.96
C THR A 15 17.80 8.92 -10.30
N ASN A 16 18.27 8.64 -9.07
CA ASN A 16 17.74 7.56 -8.25
C ASN A 16 16.28 7.89 -7.97
N VAL A 17 15.40 7.57 -8.92
CA VAL A 17 13.96 7.71 -8.74
C VAL A 17 13.57 6.61 -7.76
N ALA A 18 13.16 7.03 -6.56
CA ALA A 18 12.74 6.12 -5.51
C ALA A 18 11.57 5.25 -6.00
N SER A 19 11.64 3.94 -5.77
CA SER A 19 10.54 3.04 -6.09
C SER A 19 9.34 3.29 -5.16
N TYR A 20 8.15 2.80 -5.52
CA TYR A 20 6.99 2.84 -4.63
C TYR A 20 7.31 2.18 -3.27
N ALA A 21 8.07 1.08 -3.29
CA ALA A 21 8.46 0.36 -2.09
C ALA A 21 9.32 1.24 -1.17
N ASP A 22 10.25 2.01 -1.72
CA ASP A 22 11.10 2.94 -0.98
C ASP A 22 10.28 4.08 -0.37
N ILE A 23 9.30 4.61 -1.12
CA ILE A 23 8.39 5.63 -0.63
C ILE A 23 7.53 5.09 0.52
N ALA A 24 7.03 3.84 0.41
CA ALA A 24 6.26 3.18 1.47
C ALA A 24 7.09 2.90 2.73
N LYS A 25 8.38 2.57 2.58
CA LYS A 25 9.33 2.42 3.71
C LYS A 25 9.52 3.75 4.46
N CYS A 26 9.70 4.86 3.74
CA CYS A 26 9.82 6.19 4.35
C CYS A 26 8.56 6.62 5.12
N ASP A 27 7.38 6.17 4.67
CA ASP A 27 6.10 6.40 5.36
C ASP A 27 6.07 5.69 6.72
N LYS A 28 6.45 4.41 6.77
CA LYS A 28 6.57 3.64 8.03
C LYS A 28 7.58 4.27 9.01
N ASN A 29 8.67 4.82 8.49
CA ASN A 29 9.70 5.48 9.30
C ASN A 29 9.40 6.95 9.62
N ASN A 30 8.20 7.46 9.27
CA ASN A 30 7.78 8.86 9.43
C ASN A 30 8.74 9.91 8.83
N THR A 31 9.60 9.54 7.88
CA THR A 31 10.56 10.45 7.22
C THR A 31 10.00 11.11 5.97
N ARG A 32 8.78 10.75 5.57
CA ARG A 32 8.12 11.26 4.35
C ARG A 32 7.74 12.73 4.47
N LYS A 33 7.89 13.52 3.39
CA LYS A 33 7.44 14.92 3.32
C LYS A 33 5.91 15.09 3.21
N ILE A 34 5.20 14.05 2.83
CA ILE A 34 3.74 14.08 2.64
C ILE A 34 3.05 14.04 4.00
N ILE A 35 2.07 14.92 4.18
CA ILE A 35 1.24 14.98 5.38
C ILE A 35 0.11 13.96 5.22
N PRO A 36 0.01 12.96 6.11
CA PRO A 36 -1.01 11.92 6.00
C PRO A 36 -2.40 12.47 6.36
N ASN A 37 -3.44 11.83 5.83
CA ASN A 37 -4.82 12.15 6.20
C ASN A 37 -5.23 11.34 7.44
N ILE A 38 -6.10 11.90 8.26
CA ILE A 38 -6.77 11.16 9.34
C ILE A 38 -8.10 10.66 8.80
N VAL A 39 -8.45 9.40 9.06
CA VAL A 39 -9.72 8.78 8.69
C VAL A 39 -10.43 8.34 9.96
N ILE A 40 -11.71 8.66 10.04
CA ILE A 40 -12.58 8.32 11.15
C ILE A 40 -13.69 7.45 10.61
N LYS A 41 -13.74 6.22 11.10
CA LYS A 41 -14.71 5.20 10.70
C LYS A 41 -15.62 4.89 11.88
N ALA A 42 -16.92 4.79 11.64
CA ALA A 42 -17.84 4.30 12.66
C ALA A 42 -17.59 2.80 12.90
N LYS A 43 -17.51 2.37 14.16
CA LYS A 43 -17.42 0.94 14.47
C LYS A 43 -18.73 0.22 14.13
N ASP A 44 -19.87 0.88 14.39
CA ASP A 44 -21.18 0.43 13.94
C ASP A 44 -21.60 1.19 12.68
N LYS A 45 -21.84 0.46 11.58
CA LYS A 45 -22.30 0.99 10.30
C LYS A 45 -23.69 1.63 10.36
N LYS A 46 -24.47 1.40 11.42
CA LYS A 46 -25.76 2.06 11.65
C LYS A 46 -25.61 3.51 12.11
N ASN A 47 -24.43 3.89 12.59
CA ASN A 47 -24.17 5.26 13.02
C ASN A 47 -23.98 6.18 11.79
N LYS A 48 -25.05 6.89 11.42
CA LYS A 48 -25.09 7.72 10.20
C LYS A 48 -24.53 9.12 10.37
N ASP A 49 -24.16 9.54 11.59
CA ASP A 49 -23.84 10.95 11.88
C ASP A 49 -22.37 11.22 12.24
N THR A 50 -21.45 10.41 11.70
CA THR A 50 -20.00 10.57 11.88
C THR A 50 -19.52 12.00 11.60
N VAL A 51 -20.08 12.66 10.58
CA VAL A 51 -19.64 13.99 10.15
C VAL A 51 -19.93 15.05 11.20
N ASN A 52 -21.14 15.10 11.74
CA ASN A 52 -21.51 16.14 12.70
C ASN A 52 -20.81 15.92 14.03
N GLN A 53 -20.67 14.67 14.48
CA GLN A 53 -19.92 14.37 15.69
C GLN A 53 -18.46 14.82 15.58
N VAL A 54 -17.80 14.52 14.45
CA VAL A 54 -16.43 14.98 14.21
C VAL A 54 -16.36 16.51 14.16
N LYS A 55 -17.29 17.18 13.48
CA LYS A 55 -17.35 18.65 13.46
C LYS A 55 -17.51 19.25 14.86
N CYS A 56 -18.41 18.71 15.68
CA CYS A 56 -18.62 19.17 17.05
C CYS A 56 -17.35 19.05 17.88
N GLN A 57 -16.62 17.92 17.77
CA GLN A 57 -15.37 17.75 18.51
C GLN A 57 -14.25 18.68 18.04
N LEU A 58 -14.21 19.00 16.75
CA LEU A 58 -13.22 19.92 16.16
C LEU A 58 -13.54 21.39 16.44
N LEU A 59 -14.81 21.77 16.53
CA LEU A 59 -15.24 23.15 16.85
C LEU A 59 -15.06 23.48 18.33
N GLY A 60 -15.18 22.48 19.22
CA GLY A 60 -15.02 22.66 20.66
C GLY A 60 -13.58 22.96 21.10
N ASP A 61 -12.57 22.59 20.31
CA ASP A 61 -11.14 22.79 20.61
C ASP A 61 -10.45 23.51 19.44
N ILE A 62 -10.44 24.85 19.49
CA ILE A 62 -9.95 25.76 18.42
C ILE A 62 -8.42 25.64 18.13
N ALA A 63 -7.70 24.72 18.76
CA ALA A 63 -6.23 24.70 18.72
C ALA A 63 -5.58 23.93 17.55
N VAL A 64 -6.32 23.46 16.53
CA VAL A 64 -5.70 22.75 15.40
C VAL A 64 -6.16 23.25 14.02
N PRO A 65 -5.25 23.79 13.17
CA PRO A 65 -5.60 24.24 11.84
C PRO A 65 -5.91 23.06 10.91
N ILE A 66 -7.19 22.92 10.54
CA ILE A 66 -7.66 21.93 9.58
C ILE A 66 -7.74 22.54 8.19
N LYS A 67 -7.06 21.92 7.22
CA LYS A 67 -7.09 22.33 5.82
C LYS A 67 -8.38 21.92 5.14
N LYS A 68 -8.86 20.70 5.42
CA LYS A 68 -10.06 20.17 4.78
C LYS A 68 -10.69 19.04 5.58
N LEU A 69 -12.02 19.02 5.60
CA LEU A 69 -12.85 17.91 6.07
C LEU A 69 -13.64 17.35 4.89
N GLN A 70 -13.62 16.03 4.67
CA GLN A 70 -14.35 15.39 3.58
C GLN A 70 -15.05 14.12 4.06
N THR A 71 -16.28 13.89 3.61
CA THR A 71 -17.00 12.62 3.84
C THR A 71 -16.89 11.74 2.61
N ASN A 72 -16.63 10.44 2.79
CA ASN A 72 -16.61 9.48 1.69
C ASN A 72 -18.01 8.87 1.47
N LYS A 73 -18.16 8.10 0.37
CA LYS A 73 -19.43 7.41 0.05
C LYS A 73 -19.85 6.37 1.11
N SER A 74 -18.90 5.90 1.91
CA SER A 74 -19.11 4.94 2.99
C SER A 74 -19.57 5.59 4.30
N GLY A 75 -19.58 6.93 4.39
CA GLY A 75 -19.90 7.68 5.60
C GLY A 75 -18.68 7.96 6.51
N ASP A 76 -17.48 7.54 6.13
CA ASP A 76 -16.25 7.84 6.86
C ASP A 76 -15.83 9.29 6.62
N VAL A 77 -15.17 9.86 7.61
CA VAL A 77 -14.69 11.24 7.58
C VAL A 77 -13.19 11.26 7.42
N THR A 78 -12.70 12.02 6.44
CA THR A 78 -11.28 12.26 6.18
C THR A 78 -10.93 13.69 6.55
N ILE A 79 -9.93 13.87 7.40
CA ILE A 79 -9.38 15.17 7.83
C ILE A 79 -7.99 15.35 7.20
N LYS A 80 -7.77 16.53 6.63
CA LYS A 80 -6.46 16.99 6.13
C LYS A 80 -5.96 18.10 7.01
N CYS A 81 -4.79 17.89 7.63
CA CYS A 81 -4.11 18.89 8.46
C CYS A 81 -3.09 19.69 7.64
N LYS A 82 -2.57 20.79 8.21
CA LYS A 82 -1.59 21.66 7.55
C LYS A 82 -0.17 21.12 7.63
N ASN A 83 0.20 20.44 8.72
CA ASN A 83 1.50 19.82 8.93
C ASN A 83 1.37 18.50 9.72
N LYS A 84 2.48 17.82 10.00
CA LYS A 84 2.50 16.54 10.73
C LYS A 84 2.19 16.68 12.22
N GLU A 85 2.66 17.74 12.87
CA GLU A 85 2.39 18.01 14.29
C GLU A 85 0.88 18.17 14.53
N ASP A 86 0.19 18.83 13.61
CA ASP A 86 -1.27 18.95 13.61
C ASP A 86 -1.95 17.60 13.44
N VAL A 87 -1.41 16.70 12.62
CA VAL A 87 -1.95 15.33 12.48
C VAL A 87 -1.85 14.61 13.82
N GLU A 88 -0.69 14.65 14.47
CA GLU A 88 -0.45 13.95 15.74
C GLU A 88 -1.38 14.49 16.84
N ARG A 89 -1.45 15.81 17.00
CA ARG A 89 -2.35 16.47 17.96
C ARG A 89 -3.82 16.16 17.71
N THR A 90 -4.28 16.30 16.46
CA THR A 90 -5.68 16.00 16.09
C THR A 90 -6.01 14.52 16.32
N THR A 91 -5.09 13.63 15.96
CA THR A 91 -5.29 12.17 16.12
C THR A 91 -5.40 11.80 17.58
N ALA A 92 -4.52 12.32 18.45
CA ALA A 92 -4.56 12.06 19.88
C ALA A 92 -5.88 12.58 20.50
N MET A 93 -6.28 13.80 20.16
CA MET A 93 -7.53 14.40 20.63
C MET A 93 -8.75 13.56 20.21
N LEU A 94 -8.86 13.23 18.92
CA LEU A 94 -10.00 12.48 18.40
C LEU A 94 -10.04 11.06 18.94
N ARG A 95 -8.89 10.40 19.11
CA ARG A 95 -8.84 9.09 19.76
C ARG A 95 -9.42 9.20 21.16
N ASN A 96 -8.97 10.15 21.98
CA ASN A 96 -9.48 10.29 23.34
C ASN A 96 -11.00 10.54 23.40
N LYS A 97 -11.53 11.38 22.50
CA LYS A 97 -12.95 11.76 22.53
C LYS A 97 -13.89 10.77 21.85
N LEU A 98 -13.41 10.04 20.83
CA LEU A 98 -14.25 9.20 19.97
C LEU A 98 -13.90 7.70 20.06
N ILE A 99 -13.04 7.27 20.99
CA ILE A 99 -12.55 5.89 21.09
C ILE A 99 -13.66 4.84 21.18
N ASN A 100 -14.80 5.19 21.77
CA ASN A 100 -15.88 4.22 22.02
C ASN A 100 -16.61 3.87 20.73
N ASP A 101 -17.08 4.88 20.00
CA ASP A 101 -17.97 4.70 18.85
C ASP A 101 -17.23 4.67 17.50
N TYR A 102 -16.01 5.21 17.45
CA TYR A 102 -15.26 5.38 16.21
C TYR A 102 -13.85 4.83 16.29
N GLN A 103 -13.33 4.48 15.12
CA GLN A 103 -11.95 4.13 14.88
C GLN A 103 -11.25 5.30 14.19
N VAL A 104 -10.21 5.83 14.82
CA VAL A 104 -9.41 6.94 14.30
C VAL A 104 -8.07 6.41 13.79
N GLU A 105 -7.92 6.43 12.48
CA GLU A 105 -6.76 5.91 11.76
C GLU A 105 -5.99 7.04 11.07
N VAL A 106 -4.66 7.03 11.14
CA VAL A 106 -3.82 7.85 10.26
C VAL A 106 -3.53 7.03 9.02
N GLN A 107 -3.84 7.57 7.83
CA GLN A 107 -3.56 6.89 6.58
C GLN A 107 -2.06 6.71 6.39
N THR A 108 -1.65 5.45 6.28
CA THR A 108 -0.30 5.05 5.91
C THR A 108 -0.29 4.43 4.52
N LEU A 109 0.86 4.48 3.85
CA LEU A 109 1.06 3.72 2.63
C LEU A 109 1.14 2.23 2.95
N LYS A 110 0.38 1.44 2.20
CA LYS A 110 0.52 -0.01 2.23
C LYS A 110 1.83 -0.42 1.56
N ALA A 111 2.45 -1.47 2.08
CA ALA A 111 3.59 -2.07 1.42
C ALA A 111 3.17 -2.62 0.04
N PRO A 112 4.08 -2.65 -0.95
CA PRO A 112 3.80 -3.20 -2.27
C PRO A 112 3.36 -4.66 -2.16
N ARG A 113 2.36 -5.01 -2.97
CA ARG A 113 1.87 -6.37 -3.10
C ARG A 113 2.31 -6.96 -4.42
N MET A 114 2.66 -8.24 -4.40
CA MET A 114 3.02 -9.01 -5.57
C MET A 114 2.29 -10.36 -5.54
N ARG A 115 2.06 -10.93 -6.71
CA ARG A 115 1.47 -12.27 -6.88
C ARG A 115 2.53 -13.24 -7.33
N ILE A 116 2.67 -14.34 -6.61
CA ILE A 116 3.44 -15.50 -7.01
C ILE A 116 2.51 -16.39 -7.82
N LEU A 117 2.82 -16.61 -9.08
CA LEU A 117 1.98 -17.35 -10.01
C LEU A 117 2.34 -18.84 -10.03
N ASP A 118 1.31 -19.67 -10.20
CA ASP A 118 1.41 -21.11 -10.48
C ASP A 118 2.24 -21.90 -9.46
N VAL A 119 2.01 -21.68 -8.16
CA VAL A 119 2.71 -22.40 -7.08
C VAL A 119 2.24 -23.87 -7.06
N GLN A 120 3.11 -24.81 -7.44
CA GLN A 120 2.72 -26.22 -7.60
C GLN A 120 2.64 -27.03 -6.30
N ASN A 121 3.22 -26.53 -5.20
CA ASN A 121 3.15 -27.21 -3.90
C ASN A 121 1.85 -26.89 -3.14
N ASP A 122 1.50 -27.77 -2.21
CA ASP A 122 0.35 -27.70 -1.31
C ASP A 122 0.72 -27.26 0.12
N MET A 123 1.96 -26.78 0.33
CA MET A 123 2.39 -26.25 1.62
C MET A 123 1.46 -25.14 2.09
N ASN A 124 1.09 -25.14 3.36
CA ASN A 124 0.35 -24.02 3.96
C ASN A 124 1.22 -22.72 3.92
N LEU A 125 0.60 -21.56 4.19
CA LEU A 125 1.28 -20.26 4.09
C LEU A 125 2.48 -20.13 5.06
N GLU A 126 2.45 -20.80 6.21
CA GLU A 126 3.54 -20.76 7.19
C GLU A 126 4.76 -21.52 6.67
N SER A 127 4.60 -22.78 6.29
CA SER A 127 5.65 -23.60 5.69
C SER A 127 6.16 -23.00 4.37
N LEU A 128 5.27 -22.40 3.57
CA LEU A 128 5.65 -21.70 2.35
C LEU A 128 6.52 -20.47 2.63
N THR A 129 6.25 -19.75 3.72
CA THR A 129 7.05 -18.61 4.15
C THR A 129 8.47 -19.05 4.49
N GLU A 130 8.62 -20.15 5.22
CA GLU A 130 9.94 -20.73 5.56
C GLU A 130 10.68 -21.25 4.32
N ASP A 131 9.97 -21.94 3.42
CA ASP A 131 10.55 -22.45 2.18
C ASP A 131 11.10 -21.33 1.29
N ILE A 132 10.33 -20.24 1.12
CA ILE A 132 10.79 -19.04 0.40
C ILE A 132 12.06 -18.49 1.06
N LYS A 133 12.07 -18.35 2.40
CA LYS A 133 13.25 -17.87 3.15
C LYS A 133 14.50 -18.72 2.89
N ASN A 134 14.34 -20.03 2.97
CA ASN A 134 15.46 -20.98 2.88
C ASN A 134 16.01 -21.12 1.46
N ARG A 135 15.15 -21.01 0.43
CA ARG A 135 15.55 -21.22 -0.97
C ARG A 135 16.04 -19.97 -1.69
N ASN A 136 15.83 -18.79 -1.11
CA ASN A 136 16.27 -17.52 -1.70
C ASN A 136 17.22 -16.73 -0.77
N PRO A 137 18.22 -17.36 -0.11
CA PRO A 137 18.98 -16.72 0.97
C PRO A 137 19.81 -15.51 0.50
N VAL A 138 20.22 -15.48 -0.77
CA VAL A 138 20.96 -14.36 -1.38
C VAL A 138 20.04 -13.14 -1.64
N MET A 139 18.73 -13.35 -1.71
CA MET A 139 17.74 -12.32 -2.06
C MET A 139 17.04 -11.73 -0.83
N LEU A 140 16.94 -12.49 0.25
CA LEU A 140 15.99 -12.23 1.33
C LEU A 140 16.63 -11.56 2.56
N ASN A 141 17.17 -10.37 2.37
CA ASN A 141 17.55 -9.48 3.48
C ASN A 141 16.38 -8.60 3.97
N GLY A 142 15.13 -8.97 3.67
CA GLY A 142 13.95 -8.15 3.94
C GLY A 142 12.75 -8.95 4.42
N ASN A 143 11.88 -8.30 5.18
CA ASN A 143 10.64 -8.89 5.68
C ASN A 143 9.56 -8.97 4.60
N PHE A 144 8.72 -9.99 4.68
CA PHE A 144 7.53 -10.13 3.86
C PHE A 144 6.44 -10.88 4.63
N THR A 145 5.21 -10.77 4.13
CA THR A 145 4.06 -11.50 4.67
C THR A 145 3.23 -12.06 3.53
N LEU A 146 2.84 -13.33 3.61
CA LEU A 146 1.87 -13.91 2.69
C LEU A 146 0.47 -13.56 3.19
N VAL A 147 -0.28 -12.79 2.41
CA VAL A 147 -1.54 -12.16 2.84
C VAL A 147 -2.75 -13.02 2.51
N SER A 148 -2.71 -13.69 1.36
CA SER A 148 -3.79 -14.56 0.91
C SER A 148 -3.32 -15.48 -0.22
N GLU A 149 -4.14 -16.47 -0.51
CA GLU A 149 -3.98 -17.34 -1.66
C GLU A 149 -5.32 -17.63 -2.31
N PHE A 150 -5.29 -17.94 -3.60
CA PHE A 150 -6.47 -18.36 -4.35
C PHE A 150 -6.05 -19.25 -5.51
N LYS A 151 -7.02 -19.98 -6.07
CA LYS A 151 -6.83 -20.73 -7.31
C LYS A 151 -7.51 -20.00 -8.46
N ASN A 152 -6.84 -19.92 -9.60
CA ASN A 152 -7.47 -19.40 -10.82
C ASN A 152 -8.43 -20.44 -11.43
N ALA A 153 -9.07 -20.09 -12.55
CA ALA A 153 -9.97 -21.00 -13.26
C ALA A 153 -9.30 -22.30 -13.73
N LEU A 154 -7.98 -22.26 -13.96
CA LEU A 154 -7.15 -23.43 -14.30
C LEU A 154 -6.68 -24.23 -13.07
N LYS A 155 -7.24 -23.95 -11.89
CA LYS A 155 -6.88 -24.55 -10.59
C LYS A 155 -5.44 -24.29 -10.14
N GLN A 156 -4.73 -23.36 -10.79
CA GLN A 156 -3.36 -22.99 -10.43
C GLN A 156 -3.38 -22.07 -9.21
N ARG A 157 -2.54 -22.39 -8.22
CA ARG A 157 -2.44 -21.65 -6.97
C ARG A 157 -1.65 -20.36 -7.20
N THR A 158 -2.23 -19.24 -6.77
CA THR A 158 -1.59 -17.92 -6.73
C THR A 158 -1.54 -17.44 -5.30
N VAL A 159 -0.37 -16.93 -4.87
CA VAL A 159 -0.16 -16.44 -3.51
C VAL A 159 0.14 -14.95 -3.57
N ILE A 160 -0.54 -14.16 -2.74
CA ILE A 160 -0.30 -12.72 -2.61
C ILE A 160 0.72 -12.50 -1.50
N LEU A 161 1.81 -11.85 -1.83
CA LEU A 161 2.86 -11.46 -0.90
C LEU A 161 2.87 -9.93 -0.74
N GLU A 162 3.03 -9.46 0.49
CA GLU A 162 3.29 -8.06 0.81
C GLU A 162 4.77 -7.93 1.19
N ALA A 163 5.52 -7.16 0.40
CA ALA A 163 6.98 -7.09 0.50
C ALA A 163 7.45 -5.78 1.14
N ALA A 164 8.45 -5.87 2.02
CA ALA A 164 9.24 -4.69 2.39
C ALA A 164 10.06 -4.16 1.19
N SER A 165 10.58 -2.93 1.30
CA SER A 165 11.35 -2.28 0.22
C SER A 165 12.56 -3.10 -0.22
N GLU A 166 13.27 -3.71 0.73
CA GLU A 166 14.45 -4.53 0.49
C GLU A 166 14.10 -5.79 -0.30
N MET A 167 13.03 -6.47 0.14
CA MET A 167 12.49 -7.66 -0.51
C MET A 167 11.97 -7.35 -1.91
N TYR A 168 11.16 -6.30 -2.07
CA TYR A 168 10.65 -5.88 -3.37
C TYR A 168 11.79 -5.61 -4.35
N SER A 169 12.78 -4.82 -3.92
CA SER A 169 13.96 -4.49 -4.72
C SER A 169 14.75 -5.74 -5.10
N ALA A 170 14.86 -6.72 -4.20
CA ALA A 170 15.52 -7.98 -4.47
C ALA A 170 14.78 -8.79 -5.55
N ILE A 171 13.46 -8.93 -5.43
CA ILE A 171 12.62 -9.64 -6.41
C ILE A 171 12.74 -8.99 -7.79
N VAL A 172 12.69 -7.65 -7.87
CA VAL A 172 12.84 -6.91 -9.13
C VAL A 172 14.22 -7.13 -9.74
N LYS A 173 15.29 -7.08 -8.93
CA LYS A 173 16.66 -7.41 -9.38
C LYS A 173 16.81 -8.84 -9.86
N ASN A 174 15.98 -9.76 -9.36
CA ASN A 174 15.91 -11.16 -9.81
C ASN A 174 15.02 -11.38 -11.02
N GLU A 175 14.67 -10.34 -11.77
CA GLU A 175 13.77 -10.45 -12.91
C GLU A 175 12.39 -11.05 -12.55
N TYR A 176 11.90 -10.74 -11.34
CA TYR A 176 10.62 -11.21 -10.83
C TYR A 176 10.48 -12.73 -10.74
N LYS A 177 11.51 -13.40 -10.21
CA LYS A 177 11.53 -14.85 -9.98
C LYS A 177 11.77 -15.17 -8.51
N LEU A 178 11.12 -16.22 -8.00
CA LEU A 178 11.36 -16.77 -6.67
C LEU A 178 11.42 -18.29 -6.73
N TYR A 179 12.37 -18.89 -6.01
CA TYR A 179 12.47 -20.34 -5.86
C TYR A 179 11.57 -20.81 -4.72
N ILE A 180 10.68 -21.76 -5.01
CA ILE A 180 9.70 -22.29 -4.07
C ILE A 180 9.54 -23.79 -4.31
N GLY A 181 9.75 -24.60 -3.28
CA GLY A 181 9.88 -26.04 -3.42
C GLY A 181 10.92 -26.39 -4.50
N TYR A 182 10.52 -27.16 -5.49
CA TYR A 182 11.37 -27.54 -6.62
C TYR A 182 11.10 -26.71 -7.89
N GLN A 183 10.48 -25.53 -7.75
CA GLN A 183 10.03 -24.69 -8.85
C GLN A 183 10.65 -23.27 -8.77
N CYS A 184 10.88 -22.68 -9.94
CA CYS A 184 11.10 -21.24 -10.07
C CYS A 184 9.79 -20.55 -10.50
N CYS A 185 9.15 -19.85 -9.56
CA CYS A 185 7.87 -19.20 -9.78
C CYS A 185 8.04 -17.79 -10.34
N LYS A 186 7.15 -17.39 -11.25
CA LYS A 186 7.04 -16.02 -11.74
C LYS A 186 6.31 -15.16 -10.72
N VAL A 187 6.84 -13.98 -10.45
CA VAL A 187 6.22 -12.97 -9.60
C VAL A 187 5.74 -11.82 -10.48
N VAL A 188 4.62 -11.20 -10.14
CA VAL A 188 4.11 -10.01 -10.83
C VAL A 188 3.57 -9.02 -9.82
N ASP A 189 3.62 -7.72 -10.12
CA ASP A 189 2.99 -6.73 -9.24
C ASP A 189 1.47 -6.98 -9.14
N ASP A 190 0.93 -6.85 -7.93
CA ASP A 190 -0.51 -6.94 -7.67
C ASP A 190 -1.15 -5.56 -7.83
N ILE A 191 -1.37 -5.15 -9.08
CA ILE A 191 -1.97 -3.86 -9.42
C ILE A 191 -3.34 -4.08 -10.03
N SER A 192 -4.37 -3.64 -9.30
CA SER A 192 -5.74 -3.57 -9.83
C SER A 192 -5.94 -2.27 -10.59
N LEU A 193 -5.96 -2.36 -11.92
CA LEU A 193 -6.33 -1.25 -12.79
C LEU A 193 -7.78 -1.40 -13.22
N ASN A 194 -8.62 -0.41 -12.91
CA ASN A 194 -10.00 -0.38 -13.38
C ASN A 194 -10.06 0.39 -14.70
N LEU A 195 -10.37 -0.29 -15.81
CA LEU A 195 -10.63 0.37 -17.09
C LEU A 195 -12.10 0.75 -17.18
N CYS A 196 -12.38 1.99 -17.55
CA CYS A 196 -13.75 2.37 -17.91
C CYS A 196 -14.09 1.86 -19.30
N PHE A 197 -15.08 0.97 -19.40
CA PHE A 197 -15.55 0.44 -20.68
C PHE A 197 -16.21 1.49 -21.59
N LYS A 198 -16.53 2.69 -21.09
CA LYS A 198 -17.09 3.77 -21.92
C LYS A 198 -16.03 4.66 -22.58
N CYS A 199 -14.91 4.94 -21.92
CA CYS A 199 -13.92 5.88 -22.48
C CYS A 199 -12.46 5.40 -22.40
N GLY A 200 -12.22 4.17 -21.95
CA GLY A 200 -10.89 3.56 -21.91
C GLY A 200 -9.92 4.16 -20.89
N ARG A 201 -10.26 5.23 -20.16
CA ARG A 201 -9.38 5.78 -19.13
C ARG A 201 -9.37 4.91 -17.87
N LEU A 202 -8.25 4.95 -17.16
CA LEU A 202 -8.02 4.21 -15.92
C LEU A 202 -8.78 4.83 -14.73
N ASN A 203 -9.12 4.00 -13.75
CA ASN A 203 -9.61 4.31 -12.41
C ASN A 203 -10.81 5.27 -12.33
N HIS A 204 -11.75 5.14 -13.26
CA HIS A 204 -13.08 5.73 -13.16
C HIS A 204 -14.12 4.76 -13.73
N SER A 205 -15.38 4.92 -13.33
CA SER A 205 -16.48 4.14 -13.87
C SER A 205 -17.36 5.03 -14.75
N GLY A 206 -17.81 4.50 -15.88
CA GLY A 206 -18.68 5.21 -16.82
C GLY A 206 -20.11 5.41 -16.32
N LYS A 207 -20.38 5.21 -15.02
CA LYS A 207 -21.67 5.56 -14.44
C LYS A 207 -21.70 7.08 -14.31
N THR A 208 -22.38 7.73 -15.25
CA THR A 208 -22.93 9.07 -15.09
C THR A 208 -23.69 9.07 -13.77
N VAL A 209 -23.16 9.75 -12.77
CA VAL A 209 -23.94 10.10 -11.58
C VAL A 209 -24.66 11.37 -12.00
N GLU A 210 -25.92 11.25 -12.39
CA GLU A 210 -26.81 12.41 -12.37
C GLU A 210 -26.91 12.88 -10.92
N MET A 211 -26.75 14.19 -10.76
CA MET A 211 -26.63 14.92 -9.49
C MET A 211 -27.95 14.93 -8.72
#